data_AF-A0A8F9TWQ2-F1
#
_entry.id   AF-A0A8F9TWQ2-F1
#
_cell.length_a   1.000
_cell.length_b   1.000
_cell.length_c   1.000
_cell.angle_alpha   90.00
_cell.angle_beta   90.00
_cell.angle_gamma   90.00
#
_symmetry.space_group_name_H-M   'P 1'
#
loop_
_entity.id
_entity.type
_entity.pdbx_description
1 polymer ?
#
loop_
_entity_poly.entity_id
_entity_poly.type
_entity_poly.pdbx_seq_one_letter_code
_entity_poly.pdbx_strand_id
1 'polypeptide(L)'
;MKRSSATQVAAPVQLTWSHFGRLHRVSAWPEVEFTVEQDGGWVAYEPDPSSAEFIAGVVMLDAAKWQRYLEFLPAAERAFVSSFKFGRLAALAVITRCPALLAELSETPALLPLVAAHVQLRGAAAPRWSELAAVHDRAGVFGVLEWLGLPASRSTLAILGRVADPDLPRRLLAPIRAALWQPAAVLRFERRAVLSENTLLRDCSALAA
;
A
#
# COMPACT_ATOMS: atom_id res chain seq x y z
N MET A 1 16.56 6.35 51.48
CA MET A 1 17.09 6.19 50.11
C MET A 1 15.93 6.23 49.12
N LYS A 2 15.76 7.34 48.38
CA LYS A 2 14.77 7.43 47.30
C LYS A 2 15.35 6.69 46.09
N ARG A 3 14.66 5.63 45.62
CA ARG A 3 14.99 4.97 44.36
C ARG A 3 14.81 5.99 43.24
N SER A 4 15.92 6.36 42.61
CA SER A 4 15.91 7.09 41.35
C SER A 4 15.13 6.25 40.34
N SER A 5 13.99 6.76 39.89
CA SER A 5 13.29 6.22 38.73
C SER A 5 14.24 6.38 37.55
N ALA A 6 14.71 5.27 37.01
CA ALA A 6 15.51 5.26 35.79
C ALA A 6 14.76 6.09 34.73
N THR A 7 15.44 7.09 34.18
CA THR A 7 14.97 7.86 33.03
C THR A 7 14.64 6.85 31.94
N GLN A 8 13.35 6.63 31.71
CA GLN A 8 12.86 5.76 30.67
C GLN A 8 13.24 6.43 29.35
N VAL A 9 14.37 6.03 28.76
CA VAL A 9 14.76 6.46 27.43
C VAL A 9 13.58 6.10 26.53
N ALA A 10 12.92 7.10 25.98
CA ALA A 10 11.79 6.89 25.07
C ALA A 10 12.31 6.02 23.94
N ALA A 11 11.80 4.78 23.86
CA ALA A 11 12.15 3.89 22.76
C ALA A 11 11.83 4.62 21.45
N PRO A 12 12.72 4.55 20.44
CA PRO A 12 12.47 5.19 19.16
C PRO A 12 11.12 4.73 18.61
N VAL A 13 10.35 5.65 18.05
CA VAL A 13 9.00 5.35 17.55
C VAL A 13 9.10 4.35 16.41
N GLN A 14 8.50 3.18 16.59
CA GLN A 14 8.58 2.08 15.64
C GLN A 14 7.28 1.28 15.68
N LEU A 15 6.93 0.69 14.54
CA LEU A 15 5.85 -0.29 14.45
C LEU A 15 6.46 -1.68 14.62
N THR A 16 5.90 -2.51 15.48
CA THR A 16 6.36 -3.89 15.70
C THR A 16 5.20 -4.88 15.70
N TRP A 17 5.44 -6.04 15.08
CA TRP A 17 4.50 -7.16 15.04
C TRP A 17 5.26 -8.48 14.95
N SER A 18 4.59 -9.61 15.17
CA SER A 18 5.22 -10.93 15.09
C SER A 18 4.57 -11.79 14.01
N HIS A 19 5.37 -12.61 13.33
CA HIS A 19 4.88 -13.62 12.41
C HIS A 19 5.75 -14.88 12.54
N PHE A 20 5.11 -16.03 12.79
CA PHE A 20 5.77 -17.32 13.01
C PHE A 20 6.98 -17.26 13.97
N GLY A 21 6.81 -16.58 15.11
CA GLY A 21 7.85 -16.48 16.15
C GLY A 21 9.01 -15.56 15.81
N ARG A 22 8.99 -14.88 14.65
CA ARG A 22 9.92 -13.80 14.31
C ARG A 22 9.30 -12.46 14.59
N LEU A 23 10.10 -11.52 15.09
CA LEU A 23 9.66 -10.14 15.28
C LEU A 23 10.00 -9.33 14.02
N HIS A 24 9.02 -8.57 13.55
CA HIS A 24 9.17 -7.64 12.45
C HIS A 24 9.01 -6.23 12.99
N ARG A 25 9.72 -5.28 12.38
CA ARG A 25 9.59 -3.87 12.72
C ARG A 25 9.74 -2.95 11.52
N VAL A 26 9.20 -1.74 11.70
CA VAL A 26 9.42 -0.59 10.84
C VAL A 26 9.96 0.54 11.72
N SER A 27 11.15 1.06 11.37
CA SER A 27 11.77 2.20 12.07
C SER A 27 11.03 3.51 11.82
N ALA A 28 11.39 4.55 12.58
CA ALA A 28 10.82 5.88 12.44
C ALA A 28 11.14 6.51 11.07
N TRP A 29 10.30 7.48 10.67
CA TRP A 29 10.61 8.42 9.60
C TRP A 29 11.78 9.35 10.00
N PRO A 30 12.67 9.79 9.07
CA PRO A 30 12.68 9.54 7.63
C PRO A 30 13.42 8.27 7.20
N GLU A 31 14.28 7.68 8.04
CA GLU A 31 15.01 6.45 7.72
C GLU A 31 14.14 5.19 7.93
N VAL A 32 13.02 5.12 7.21
CA VAL A 32 12.08 3.99 7.34
C VAL A 32 12.68 2.72 6.74
N GLU A 33 12.98 1.76 7.60
CA GLU A 33 13.55 0.46 7.29
C GLU A 33 12.62 -0.66 7.79
N PHE A 34 12.33 -1.59 6.90
CA PHE A 34 11.64 -2.83 7.24
C PHE A 34 12.69 -3.86 7.64
N THR A 35 12.63 -4.33 8.89
CA THR A 35 13.60 -5.28 9.43
C THR A 35 12.91 -6.44 10.13
N VAL A 36 13.55 -7.60 10.11
CA VAL A 36 13.11 -8.82 10.79
C VAL A 36 14.21 -9.31 11.74
N GLU A 37 13.81 -9.81 12.89
CA GLU A 37 14.73 -10.38 13.87
C GLU A 37 15.23 -11.76 13.38
N GLN A 38 16.55 -11.90 13.28
CA GLN A 38 17.25 -13.13 12.90
C GLN A 38 18.54 -13.23 13.73
N ASP A 39 18.73 -14.36 14.41
CA ASP A 39 19.94 -14.68 15.20
C ASP A 39 20.36 -13.59 16.20
N GLY A 40 19.37 -12.95 16.85
CA GLY A 40 19.59 -11.87 17.81
C GLY A 40 19.93 -10.51 17.19
N GLY A 41 19.90 -10.40 15.85
CA GLY A 41 20.09 -9.17 15.09
C GLY A 41 18.85 -8.77 14.29
N TRP A 42 18.87 -7.55 13.78
CA TRP A 42 17.84 -7.03 12.87
C TRP A 42 18.38 -7.01 11.45
N VAL A 43 17.71 -7.73 10.55
CA VAL A 43 18.09 -7.83 9.14
C VAL A 43 17.07 -7.09 8.28
N ALA A 44 17.56 -6.18 7.44
CA ALA A 44 16.72 -5.44 6.51
C ALA A 44 16.14 -6.35 5.43
N TYR A 45 14.90 -6.09 5.02
CA TYR A 45 14.27 -6.80 3.92
C TYR A 45 13.44 -5.84 3.05
N GLU A 46 13.20 -6.26 1.80
CA GLU A 46 12.31 -5.55 0.90
C GLU A 46 10.86 -5.90 1.22
N PRO A 47 10.00 -4.93 1.60
CA PRO A 47 8.62 -5.23 1.98
C PRO A 47 7.82 -5.73 0.79
N ASP A 48 7.09 -6.83 0.99
CA ASP A 48 6.07 -7.30 0.06
C ASP A 48 4.68 -7.16 0.72
N PRO A 49 3.88 -6.14 0.36
CA PRO A 49 2.54 -5.98 0.92
C PRO A 49 1.59 -7.15 0.65
N SER A 50 1.95 -8.06 -0.27
CA SER A 50 1.17 -9.25 -0.58
C SER A 50 1.55 -10.49 0.25
N SER A 51 2.67 -10.46 0.98
CA SER A 51 3.21 -11.58 1.76
C SER A 51 2.52 -11.80 3.11
N ALA A 52 2.68 -13.01 3.67
CA ALA A 52 2.00 -13.42 4.90
C ALA A 52 2.46 -12.62 6.12
N GLU A 53 3.75 -12.33 6.23
CA GLU A 53 4.32 -11.53 7.31
C GLU A 53 3.81 -10.10 7.30
N PHE A 54 3.55 -9.52 6.13
CA PHE A 54 3.01 -8.18 6.01
C PHE A 54 1.53 -8.13 6.37
N ILE A 55 0.75 -9.12 5.92
CA ILE A 55 -0.67 -9.28 6.31
C ILE A 55 -0.80 -9.43 7.83
N ALA A 56 0.08 -10.20 8.47
CA ALA A 56 0.09 -10.32 9.92
C ALA A 56 0.29 -8.95 10.61
N GLY A 57 1.18 -8.12 10.06
CA GLY A 57 1.38 -6.75 10.53
C GLY A 57 0.13 -5.89 10.44
N VAL A 58 -0.60 -5.95 9.33
CA VAL A 58 -1.88 -5.24 9.15
C VAL A 58 -2.89 -5.60 10.23
N VAL A 59 -2.94 -6.88 10.64
CA VAL A 59 -3.87 -7.36 11.68
C VAL A 59 -3.42 -6.98 13.09
N MET A 60 -2.12 -7.00 13.37
CA MET A 60 -1.57 -6.84 14.74
C MET A 60 -1.23 -5.40 15.13
N LEU A 61 -1.17 -4.48 14.17
CA LEU A 61 -0.91 -3.07 14.42
C LEU A 61 -2.21 -2.34 14.72
N ASP A 62 -2.45 -2.09 16.00
CA ASP A 62 -3.64 -1.39 16.48
C ASP A 62 -3.58 0.14 16.24
N ALA A 63 -4.71 0.80 16.51
CA ALA A 63 -4.86 2.25 16.36
C ALA A 63 -3.88 3.05 17.23
N ALA A 64 -3.52 2.57 18.43
CA ALA A 64 -2.64 3.30 19.33
C ALA A 64 -1.18 3.29 18.83
N LYS A 65 -0.72 2.15 18.31
CA LYS A 65 0.59 2.04 17.64
C LYS A 65 0.67 2.97 16.43
N TRP A 66 -0.37 2.95 15.59
CA TRP A 66 -0.46 3.83 14.42
C TRP A 66 -0.49 5.30 14.80
N GLN A 67 -1.29 5.70 15.79
CA GLN A 67 -1.37 7.09 16.23
C GLN A 67 0.01 7.63 16.61
N ARG A 68 0.75 6.91 17.47
CA ARG A 68 2.10 7.30 17.87
C ARG A 68 3.04 7.41 16.68
N TYR A 69 2.96 6.48 15.73
CA TYR A 69 3.82 6.50 14.55
C TYR A 69 3.49 7.69 13.63
N LEU A 70 2.20 7.95 13.39
CA LEU A 70 1.71 9.02 12.52
C LEU A 70 2.08 10.42 13.02
N GLU A 71 2.31 10.62 14.33
CA GLU A 71 2.77 11.89 14.90
C GLU A 71 4.15 12.32 14.38
N PHE A 72 4.98 11.38 13.91
CA PHE A 72 6.33 11.63 13.41
C PHE A 72 6.41 11.74 11.89
N LEU A 73 5.31 11.49 11.18
CA LEU A 73 5.27 11.66 9.72
C LEU A 73 5.12 13.15 9.36
N PRO A 74 5.75 13.62 8.28
CA PRO A 74 5.45 14.93 7.74
C PRO A 74 3.99 15.00 7.28
N ALA A 75 3.46 16.22 7.16
CA ALA A 75 2.02 16.44 7.05
C ALA A 75 1.38 15.75 5.85
N ALA A 76 2.06 15.71 4.70
CA ALA A 76 1.55 15.11 3.47
C ALA A 76 1.46 13.59 3.57
N GLU A 77 2.54 12.93 4.01
CA GLU A 77 2.63 11.50 4.22
C GLU A 77 1.66 11.04 5.31
N ARG A 78 1.55 11.81 6.40
CA ARG A 78 0.57 11.55 7.45
C ARG A 78 -0.85 11.60 6.91
N ALA A 79 -1.19 12.62 6.13
CA ALA A 79 -2.53 12.75 5.53
C ALA A 79 -2.83 11.56 4.60
N PHE A 80 -1.86 11.19 3.75
CA PHE A 80 -1.97 10.05 2.85
C PHE A 80 -2.12 8.72 3.61
N VAL A 81 -1.22 8.38 4.54
CA VAL A 81 -1.31 7.12 5.29
C VAL A 81 -2.60 7.07 6.12
N SER A 82 -3.07 8.21 6.64
CA SER A 82 -4.30 8.27 7.43
C SER A 82 -5.57 8.04 6.61
N SER A 83 -5.55 8.20 5.29
CA SER A 83 -6.72 7.91 4.44
C SER A 83 -7.04 6.42 4.34
N PHE A 84 -6.11 5.54 4.75
CA PHE A 84 -6.29 4.10 4.77
C PHE A 84 -6.57 3.62 6.19
N LYS A 85 -7.42 2.60 6.32
CA LYS A 85 -7.68 1.88 7.57
C LYS A 85 -6.84 0.62 7.63
N PHE A 86 -6.87 -0.19 6.58
CA PHE A 86 -6.18 -1.49 6.51
C PHE A 86 -4.90 -1.41 5.68
N GLY A 87 -4.85 -0.50 4.70
CA GLY A 87 -3.75 -0.28 3.79
C GLY A 87 -2.61 0.55 4.35
N ARG A 88 -2.63 0.97 5.63
CA ARG A 88 -1.61 1.89 6.19
C ARG A 88 -0.18 1.36 6.06
N LEU A 89 0.03 0.09 6.37
CA LEU A 89 1.36 -0.51 6.27
C LEU A 89 1.82 -0.54 4.81
N ALA A 90 0.92 -0.86 3.88
CA ALA A 90 1.18 -0.86 2.44
C ALA A 90 1.46 0.56 1.92
N ALA A 91 0.69 1.55 2.36
CA ALA A 91 0.88 2.97 2.05
C ALA A 91 2.29 3.40 2.47
N LEU A 92 2.69 3.07 3.70
CA LEU A 92 4.02 3.35 4.21
C LEU A 92 5.12 2.67 3.40
N ALA A 93 4.96 1.38 3.05
CA ALA A 93 5.91 0.67 2.20
C ALA A 93 6.05 1.31 0.81
N VAL A 94 4.95 1.72 0.19
CA VAL A 94 4.98 2.33 -1.15
C VAL A 94 5.64 3.70 -1.13
N ILE A 95 5.26 4.60 -0.20
CA ILE A 95 5.83 5.97 -0.17
C ILE A 95 7.28 6.01 0.32
N THR A 96 7.74 4.99 1.03
CA THR A 96 9.16 4.89 1.43
C THR A 96 10.03 4.33 0.32
N ARG A 97 9.49 3.40 -0.48
CA ARG A 97 10.21 2.78 -1.59
C ARG A 97 10.09 3.53 -2.92
N CYS A 98 9.03 4.31 -3.09
CA CYS A 98 8.78 5.15 -4.26
C CYS A 98 8.11 6.47 -3.83
N PRO A 99 8.83 7.37 -3.15
CA PRO A 99 8.27 8.62 -2.60
C PRO A 99 7.67 9.54 -3.67
N ALA A 100 8.20 9.49 -4.89
CA ALA A 100 7.71 10.29 -6.01
C ALA A 100 6.24 10.01 -6.37
N LEU A 101 5.71 8.81 -6.05
CA LEU A 101 4.32 8.45 -6.30
C LEU A 101 3.31 9.06 -5.31
N LEU A 102 3.77 9.75 -4.26
CA LEU A 102 2.89 10.24 -3.20
C LEU A 102 1.79 11.18 -3.75
N ALA A 103 2.14 12.06 -4.70
CA ALA A 103 1.19 13.02 -5.25
C ALA A 103 0.07 12.30 -6.02
N GLU A 104 0.42 11.40 -6.91
CA GLU A 104 -0.53 10.68 -7.76
C GLU A 104 -1.37 9.68 -6.96
N LEU A 105 -0.79 9.04 -5.93
CA LEU A 105 -1.53 8.19 -5.00
C LEU A 105 -2.46 8.99 -4.09
N SER A 106 -2.12 10.23 -3.76
CA SER A 106 -3.02 11.11 -3.00
C SER A 106 -4.23 11.54 -3.84
N GLU A 107 -4.03 11.77 -5.14
CA GLU A 107 -5.12 12.07 -6.09
C GLU A 107 -5.96 10.82 -6.44
N THR A 108 -5.32 9.65 -6.52
CA THR A 108 -5.97 8.37 -6.85
C THR A 108 -5.66 7.28 -5.82
N PRO A 109 -6.22 7.35 -4.59
CA PRO A 109 -5.86 6.43 -3.51
C PRO A 109 -6.10 4.95 -3.81
N ALA A 110 -7.11 4.63 -4.62
CA ALA A 110 -7.42 3.26 -5.02
C ALA A 110 -6.35 2.61 -5.94
N LEU A 111 -5.38 3.38 -6.43
CA LEU A 111 -4.20 2.85 -7.12
C LEU A 111 -3.22 2.19 -6.14
N LEU A 112 -3.21 2.60 -4.86
CA LEU A 112 -2.27 2.07 -3.86
C LEU A 112 -2.35 0.54 -3.74
N PRO A 113 -3.52 -0.10 -3.56
CA PRO A 113 -3.60 -1.55 -3.43
C PRO A 113 -3.09 -2.30 -4.67
N LEU A 114 -3.23 -1.72 -5.87
CA LEU A 114 -2.70 -2.29 -7.12
C LEU A 114 -1.17 -2.22 -7.16
N VAL A 115 -0.59 -1.07 -6.77
CA VAL A 115 0.87 -0.89 -6.64
C VAL A 115 1.43 -1.81 -5.56
N ALA A 116 0.79 -1.86 -4.40
CA ALA A 116 1.22 -2.67 -3.26
C ALA A 116 1.20 -4.17 -3.58
N ALA A 117 0.22 -4.64 -4.36
CA ALA A 117 0.10 -6.04 -4.78
C ALA A 117 0.89 -6.38 -6.06
N HIS A 118 1.84 -5.55 -6.50
CA HIS A 118 2.53 -5.74 -7.78
C HIS A 118 3.21 -7.12 -7.91
N VAL A 119 3.77 -7.67 -6.82
CA VAL A 119 4.41 -9.00 -6.82
C VAL A 119 3.40 -10.05 -7.26
N GLN A 120 2.27 -10.12 -6.56
CA GLN A 120 1.18 -11.04 -6.87
C GLN A 120 0.59 -10.79 -8.28
N LEU A 121 0.34 -9.53 -8.64
CA LEU A 121 -0.32 -9.18 -9.90
C LEU A 121 0.55 -9.44 -11.13
N ARG A 122 1.87 -9.25 -11.01
CA ARG A 122 2.84 -9.51 -12.10
C ARG A 122 3.38 -10.94 -12.06
N GLY A 123 3.06 -11.74 -11.04
CA GLY A 123 3.63 -13.07 -10.86
C GLY A 123 5.15 -13.03 -10.62
N ALA A 124 5.65 -11.97 -9.98
CA ALA A 124 7.06 -11.81 -9.70
C ALA A 124 7.50 -12.67 -8.50
N ALA A 125 8.76 -13.08 -8.48
CA ALA A 125 9.32 -13.86 -7.38
C ALA A 125 9.68 -13.01 -6.13
N ALA A 126 9.83 -11.69 -6.30
CA ALA A 126 10.22 -10.76 -5.24
C ALA A 126 9.73 -9.35 -5.54
N PRO A 127 9.66 -8.45 -4.53
CA PRO A 127 9.39 -7.03 -4.73
C PRO A 127 10.35 -6.38 -5.72
N ARG A 128 9.82 -5.52 -6.59
CA ARG A 128 10.56 -4.82 -7.64
C ARG A 128 10.43 -3.30 -7.50
N TRP A 129 10.65 -2.81 -6.28
CA TRP A 129 10.50 -1.39 -5.96
C TRP A 129 11.43 -0.48 -6.75
N SER A 130 12.68 -0.88 -6.97
CA SER A 130 13.63 -0.11 -7.79
C SER A 130 13.21 -0.04 -9.26
N GLU A 131 12.63 -1.11 -9.80
CA GLU A 131 12.04 -1.13 -11.14
C GLU A 131 10.83 -0.18 -11.23
N LEU A 132 9.92 -0.25 -10.24
CA LEU A 132 8.77 0.65 -10.17
C LEU A 132 9.18 2.12 -10.11
N ALA A 133 10.16 2.46 -9.26
CA ALA A 133 10.70 3.81 -9.16
C ALA A 133 11.30 4.28 -10.50
N ALA A 134 12.11 3.45 -11.15
CA ALA A 134 12.68 3.78 -12.45
C ALA A 134 11.62 3.95 -13.56
N VAL A 135 10.55 3.15 -13.54
CA VAL A 135 9.41 3.31 -14.45
C VAL A 135 8.71 4.64 -14.22
N HIS A 136 8.45 4.98 -12.96
CA HIS A 136 7.85 6.26 -12.59
C HIS A 136 8.71 7.44 -13.03
N ASP A 137 10.02 7.41 -12.77
CA ASP A 137 10.93 8.50 -13.14
C ASP A 137 10.96 8.74 -14.66
N ARG A 138 10.82 7.67 -15.46
CA ARG A 138 10.87 7.74 -16.92
C ARG A 138 9.55 8.17 -17.56
N ALA A 139 8.42 7.71 -17.04
CA ALA A 139 7.13 7.79 -17.73
C ALA A 139 5.96 8.21 -16.81
N GLY A 140 6.25 8.62 -15.59
CA GLY A 140 5.28 9.02 -14.58
C GLY A 140 4.27 7.92 -14.24
N VAL A 141 3.11 8.33 -13.74
CA VAL A 141 2.03 7.41 -13.37
C VAL A 141 1.51 6.56 -14.55
N PHE A 142 1.54 7.06 -15.79
CA PHE A 142 1.09 6.27 -16.94
C PHE A 142 2.03 5.09 -17.23
N GLY A 143 3.34 5.27 -17.04
CA GLY A 143 4.29 4.16 -17.05
C GLY A 143 4.01 3.15 -15.95
N VAL A 144 3.66 3.62 -14.75
CA VAL A 144 3.27 2.73 -13.64
C VAL A 144 2.00 1.94 -13.95
N LEU A 145 1.00 2.55 -14.58
CA LEU A 145 -0.21 1.84 -15.03
C LEU A 145 0.15 0.72 -16.02
N GLU A 146 0.92 1.03 -17.05
CA GLU A 146 1.36 0.04 -18.04
C GLU A 146 2.14 -1.10 -17.39
N TRP A 147 3.07 -0.77 -16.48
CA TRP A 147 3.90 -1.72 -15.76
C TRP A 147 3.08 -2.67 -14.85
N LEU A 148 1.98 -2.18 -14.27
CA LEU A 148 1.02 -2.99 -13.51
C LEU A 148 0.11 -3.86 -14.41
N GLY A 149 0.15 -3.65 -15.73
CA GLY A 149 -0.74 -4.28 -16.70
C GLY A 149 -2.13 -3.64 -16.72
N LEU A 150 -2.23 -2.33 -16.48
CA LEU A 150 -3.44 -1.53 -16.61
C LEU A 150 -3.37 -0.68 -17.89
N PRO A 151 -4.51 -0.27 -18.48
CA PRO A 151 -4.48 0.68 -19.59
C PRO A 151 -3.89 2.01 -19.12
N ALA A 152 -2.81 2.47 -19.77
CA ALA A 152 -2.13 3.73 -19.48
C ALA A 152 -2.94 4.93 -20.01
N SER A 153 -4.06 5.23 -19.35
CA SER A 153 -5.02 6.24 -19.81
C SER A 153 -5.55 7.12 -18.68
N ARG A 154 -5.96 8.35 -19.04
CA ARG A 154 -6.65 9.25 -18.11
C ARG A 154 -7.99 8.68 -17.63
N SER A 155 -8.68 7.92 -18.48
CA SER A 155 -9.94 7.26 -18.11
C SER A 155 -9.70 6.24 -16.98
N THR A 156 -8.62 5.45 -17.05
CA THR A 156 -8.24 4.51 -15.99
C THR A 156 -8.06 5.22 -14.64
N LEU A 157 -7.29 6.31 -14.60
CA LEU A 157 -7.12 7.11 -13.37
C LEU A 157 -8.43 7.72 -12.90
N ALA A 158 -9.24 8.27 -13.81
CA ALA A 158 -10.53 8.85 -13.48
C ALA A 158 -11.51 7.81 -12.91
N ILE A 159 -11.47 6.56 -13.39
CA ILE A 159 -12.27 5.45 -12.86
C ILE A 159 -11.77 5.07 -11.47
N LEU A 160 -10.47 4.88 -11.28
CA LEU A 160 -9.89 4.56 -9.97
C LEU A 160 -10.14 5.68 -8.95
N GLY A 161 -10.12 6.94 -9.37
CA GLY A 161 -10.41 8.10 -8.52
C GLY A 161 -11.88 8.20 -8.07
N ARG A 162 -12.79 7.41 -8.67
CA ARG A 162 -14.20 7.31 -8.24
C ARG A 162 -14.47 6.15 -7.29
N VAL A 163 -13.47 5.32 -6.99
CA VAL A 163 -13.60 4.23 -6.03
C VAL A 163 -13.87 4.81 -4.65
N ALA A 164 -14.96 4.36 -4.03
CA ALA A 164 -15.46 4.93 -2.78
C ALA A 164 -14.53 4.67 -1.58
N ASP A 165 -13.91 3.49 -1.55
CA ASP A 165 -13.05 3.05 -0.46
C ASP A 165 -11.63 2.82 -0.99
N PRO A 166 -10.62 3.56 -0.47
CA PRO A 166 -9.24 3.38 -0.88
C PRO A 166 -8.65 2.03 -0.46
N ASP A 167 -9.21 1.37 0.56
CA ASP A 167 -8.82 0.04 1.02
C ASP A 167 -9.44 -1.07 0.16
N LEU A 168 -9.13 -1.07 -1.15
CA LEU A 168 -9.67 -2.07 -2.08
C LEU A 168 -9.34 -3.51 -1.62
N PRO A 169 -10.35 -4.39 -1.50
CA PRO A 169 -10.13 -5.79 -1.19
C PRO A 169 -9.22 -6.49 -2.21
N ARG A 170 -8.27 -7.29 -1.73
CA ARG A 170 -7.32 -8.02 -2.60
C ARG A 170 -8.00 -8.87 -3.68
N ARG A 171 -9.15 -9.48 -3.36
CA ARG A 171 -9.95 -10.28 -4.31
C ARG A 171 -10.42 -9.51 -5.53
N LEU A 172 -10.48 -8.17 -5.46
CA LEU A 172 -10.93 -7.30 -6.54
C LEU A 172 -9.81 -6.80 -7.45
N LEU A 173 -8.53 -6.90 -7.03
CA LEU A 173 -7.43 -6.27 -7.76
C LEU A 173 -7.25 -6.87 -9.17
N ALA A 174 -7.21 -8.21 -9.28
CA ALA A 174 -7.10 -8.87 -10.58
C ALA A 174 -8.38 -8.71 -11.44
N PRO A 175 -9.61 -8.86 -10.90
CA PRO A 175 -10.83 -8.57 -11.65
C PRO A 175 -10.90 -7.13 -12.19
N ILE A 176 -10.57 -6.13 -11.36
CA ILE A 176 -10.56 -4.72 -11.79
C ILE A 176 -9.53 -4.52 -12.90
N ARG A 177 -8.32 -5.07 -12.74
CA ARG A 177 -7.28 -4.98 -13.78
C ARG A 177 -7.77 -5.56 -15.10
N ALA A 178 -8.40 -6.73 -15.10
CA ALA A 178 -8.96 -7.34 -16.29
C ALA A 178 -10.12 -6.52 -16.89
N ALA A 179 -11.03 -6.04 -16.04
CA ALA A 179 -12.18 -5.25 -16.46
C ALA A 179 -11.78 -3.94 -17.12
N LEU A 180 -10.73 -3.26 -16.66
CA LEU A 180 -10.28 -2.00 -17.26
C LEU A 180 -9.82 -2.13 -18.72
N TRP A 181 -9.43 -3.33 -19.16
CA TRP A 181 -9.14 -3.60 -20.58
C TRP A 181 -10.39 -3.85 -21.43
N GLN A 182 -11.55 -4.03 -20.81
CA GLN A 182 -12.80 -4.34 -21.50
C GLN A 182 -13.62 -3.06 -21.75
N PRO A 183 -13.88 -2.67 -23.01
CA PRO A 183 -14.61 -1.44 -23.33
C PRO A 183 -15.99 -1.36 -22.65
N ALA A 184 -16.71 -2.49 -22.59
CA ALA A 184 -18.03 -2.56 -21.95
C ALA A 184 -17.98 -2.36 -20.43
N ALA A 185 -16.87 -2.69 -19.77
CA ALA A 185 -16.69 -2.44 -18.35
C ALA A 185 -16.35 -0.97 -18.10
N VAL A 186 -15.43 -0.42 -18.88
CA VAL A 186 -15.03 0.99 -18.83
C VAL A 186 -16.26 1.89 -18.97
N LEU A 187 -17.10 1.66 -19.98
CA LEU A 187 -18.35 2.42 -20.16
C LEU A 187 -19.30 2.32 -18.97
N ARG A 188 -19.38 1.16 -18.30
CA ARG A 188 -20.22 0.98 -17.10
C ARG A 188 -19.65 1.72 -15.90
N PHE A 189 -18.33 1.72 -15.73
CA PHE A 189 -17.66 2.47 -14.66
C PHE A 189 -17.75 3.98 -14.89
N GLU A 190 -17.57 4.44 -16.11
CA GLU A 190 -17.61 5.86 -16.47
C GLU A 190 -18.98 6.50 -16.24
N ARG A 191 -20.07 5.73 -16.37
CA ARG A 191 -21.44 6.19 -16.10
C ARG A 191 -21.76 6.36 -14.62
N ARG A 192 -20.88 5.94 -13.72
CA ARG A 192 -21.10 6.05 -12.26
C ARG A 192 -20.27 7.18 -11.69
N ALA A 193 -20.89 7.96 -10.81
CA ALA A 193 -20.21 8.98 -10.04
C ALA A 193 -19.30 8.38 -8.95
N VAL A 194 -19.73 7.27 -8.34
CA VAL A 194 -19.00 6.58 -7.27
C VAL A 194 -19.03 5.07 -7.50
N LEU A 195 -17.90 4.40 -7.31
CA LEU A 195 -17.71 2.96 -7.46
C LEU A 195 -17.55 2.31 -6.08
N SER A 196 -18.62 1.73 -5.57
CA SER A 196 -18.60 0.93 -4.34
C SER A 196 -18.03 -0.46 -4.60
N GLU A 197 -17.59 -1.15 -3.54
CA GLU A 197 -17.11 -2.53 -3.63
C GLU A 197 -18.13 -3.47 -4.30
N ASN A 198 -19.40 -3.42 -3.87
CA ASN A 198 -20.48 -4.24 -4.44
C ASN A 198 -20.70 -3.95 -5.93
N THR A 199 -20.52 -2.69 -6.34
CA THR A 199 -20.57 -2.29 -7.75
C THR A 199 -19.44 -2.95 -8.54
N LEU A 200 -18.21 -2.84 -8.04
CA LEU A 200 -17.03 -3.41 -8.67
C LEU A 200 -17.15 -4.93 -8.77
N LEU A 201 -17.56 -5.61 -7.70
CA LEU A 201 -17.81 -7.06 -7.68
C LEU A 201 -18.81 -7.46 -8.76
N ARG A 202 -20.00 -6.84 -8.78
CA ARG A 202 -21.05 -7.17 -9.74
C ARG A 202 -20.59 -6.97 -11.18
N ASP A 203 -20.00 -5.82 -11.46
CA ASP A 203 -19.67 -5.44 -12.84
C ASP A 203 -18.45 -6.20 -13.37
N CYS A 204 -17.51 -6.59 -12.49
CA CYS A 204 -16.39 -7.47 -12.84
C CYS A 204 -16.85 -8.92 -13.04
N SER A 205 -17.73 -9.45 -12.18
CA SER A 205 -18.25 -10.82 -12.32
C SER A 205 -19.12 -11.00 -13.56
N ALA A 206 -19.89 -9.98 -13.94
CA ALA A 206 -20.71 -9.99 -15.15
C ALA A 206 -19.89 -10.00 -16.46
N LEU A 207 -18.56 -9.88 -16.41
CA LEU A 207 -17.66 -10.00 -17.56
C LEU A 207 -17.01 -11.37 -17.66
N ALA A 208 -17.05 -12.16 -16.58
CA ALA A 208 -16.45 -13.48 -16.49
C ALA A 208 -17.45 -14.61 -16.82
N ALA A 209 -18.74 -14.27 -16.97
CA ALA A 209 -19.83 -15.15 -17.36
C ALA A 209 -20.22 -14.91 -18.82
#